data_AF-A0A503LDF0-F1
#
_entry.id   AF-A0A503LDF0-F1
#
_cell.length_a   1.000
_cell.length_b   1.000
_cell.length_c   1.000
_cell.angle_alpha   90.00
_cell.angle_beta   90.00
_cell.angle_gamma   90.00
#
_symmetry.space_group_name_H-M   'P 1'
#
loop_
_entity.id
_entity.type
_entity.pdbx_description
1 polymer ?
#
loop_
_entity_poly.entity_id
_entity_poly.type
_entity_poly.pdbx_seq_one_letter_code
_entity_poly.pdbx_strand_id
1 'polypeptide(L)'
;MTGAGSPLPAPPPAWTALARNWLRQIDKWRRLIARLRRLGPDPESREPFSALAGSLRDLGDLRPHLLVLVPWLPIGGAEVLLADILDNLKAEWRLSIVTTETGDQALAPAFAAITAEIYHLPDLLDRRHWFEFVAALMASRDSKAILSSGSRFLYKNLKRIKARFPAILSYDILHNDAPKAHLASALRARLHIDRFIAVNEGIGRSLTRGGARPGTVTVVPNGIDYEGVFNPQGADRSAARERFGIGDGTFVIGFVGRMSEEKRPLAFLAVAAPILAAHSTVRLLVLGDGKMTAAFRDAAGAAGIANRLHHLPGLDRAAMPQFYAACDILVMSSRIEGTPLVMLEALAMGCPVATTGSADTAHRGAGRRRGGSGADARGRAAVDHRH
;
A
#
# COMPACT_ATOMS: atom_id res chain seq x y z
N MET A 1 -36.82 -22.04 -4.37
CA MET A 1 -36.98 -20.60 -4.60
C MET A 1 -35.63 -19.95 -4.36
N THR A 2 -34.92 -19.62 -5.44
CA THR A 2 -33.61 -18.96 -5.41
C THR A 2 -33.83 -17.50 -5.03
N GLY A 3 -33.66 -17.16 -3.76
CA GLY A 3 -33.63 -15.77 -3.32
C GLY A 3 -32.40 -15.11 -3.93
N ALA A 4 -32.60 -14.26 -4.94
CA ALA A 4 -31.55 -13.35 -5.38
C ALA A 4 -31.18 -12.49 -4.18
N GLY A 5 -30.00 -12.73 -3.61
CA GLY A 5 -29.46 -11.96 -2.50
C GLY A 5 -29.49 -10.48 -2.88
N SER A 6 -30.07 -9.65 -2.02
CA SER A 6 -30.10 -8.22 -2.29
C SER A 6 -28.66 -7.70 -2.36
N PRO A 7 -28.28 -6.97 -3.43
CA PRO A 7 -26.94 -6.41 -3.57
C PRO A 7 -26.62 -5.50 -2.37
N LEU A 8 -25.34 -5.38 -2.06
CA LEU A 8 -24.91 -4.48 -0.99
C LEU A 8 -25.38 -3.04 -1.26
N PRO A 9 -25.81 -2.30 -0.22
CA PRO A 9 -26.11 -0.89 -0.38
C PRO A 9 -24.85 -0.16 -0.88
N ALA A 10 -25.04 0.73 -1.86
CA ALA A 10 -23.94 1.54 -2.38
C ALA A 10 -23.33 2.40 -1.25
N PRO A 11 -22.00 2.55 -1.20
CA PRO A 11 -21.35 3.38 -0.19
C PRO A 11 -21.78 4.86 -0.33
N PRO A 12 -21.80 5.63 0.78
CA PRO A 12 -22.06 7.06 0.76
C PRO A 12 -21.18 7.81 -0.26
N PRO A 13 -21.68 8.90 -0.89
CA PRO A 13 -20.96 9.59 -1.96
C PRO A 13 -19.53 10.03 -1.62
N ALA A 14 -19.28 10.41 -0.37
CA ALA A 14 -17.94 10.77 0.11
C ALA A 14 -16.96 9.59 0.09
N TRP A 15 -17.43 8.38 0.40
CA TRP A 15 -16.64 7.15 0.35
C TRP A 15 -16.43 6.71 -1.10
N THR A 16 -17.46 6.84 -1.94
CA THR A 16 -17.34 6.59 -3.38
C THR A 16 -16.34 7.54 -4.03
N ALA A 17 -16.24 8.80 -3.59
CA ALA A 17 -15.26 9.75 -4.12
C ALA A 17 -13.82 9.39 -3.74
N LEU A 18 -13.61 8.94 -2.50
CA LEU A 18 -12.35 8.39 -2.01
C LEU A 18 -11.96 7.10 -2.74
N ALA A 19 -12.93 6.22 -3.00
CA ALA A 19 -12.72 4.97 -3.71
C ALA A 19 -12.44 5.16 -5.22
N ARG A 20 -13.08 6.13 -5.88
CA ARG A 20 -13.02 6.33 -7.35
C ARG A 20 -11.69 6.85 -7.92
N ASN A 21 -10.57 6.66 -7.25
CA ASN A 21 -9.30 7.29 -7.67
C ASN A 21 -8.38 6.39 -8.51
N TRP A 22 -8.77 5.17 -8.89
CA TRP A 22 -7.87 4.25 -9.60
C TRP A 22 -7.51 4.68 -11.03
N LEU A 23 -8.48 4.91 -11.92
CA LEU A 23 -8.20 5.43 -13.25
C LEU A 23 -7.54 6.81 -13.21
N ARG A 24 -7.95 7.67 -12.25
CA ARG A 24 -7.30 8.98 -12.03
C ARG A 24 -5.87 8.85 -11.52
N GLN A 25 -5.56 7.84 -10.72
CA GLN A 25 -4.22 7.52 -10.26
C GLN A 25 -3.37 7.07 -11.45
N ILE A 26 -3.86 6.12 -12.27
CA ILE A 26 -3.20 5.68 -13.50
C ILE A 26 -2.94 6.85 -14.44
N ASP A 27 -3.93 7.72 -14.65
CA ASP A 27 -3.78 8.92 -15.48
C ASP A 27 -2.80 9.95 -14.90
N LYS A 28 -2.75 10.11 -13.56
CA LYS A 28 -1.75 10.96 -12.90
C LYS A 28 -0.34 10.39 -13.11
N TRP A 29 -0.18 9.07 -13.01
CA TRP A 29 1.07 8.37 -13.31
C TRP A 29 1.47 8.54 -14.78
N ARG A 30 0.55 8.28 -15.71
CA ARG A 30 0.75 8.48 -17.15
C ARG A 30 1.12 9.93 -17.48
N ARG A 31 0.39 10.91 -16.95
CA ARG A 31 0.70 12.35 -17.15
C ARG A 31 2.01 12.76 -16.53
N LEU A 32 2.33 12.29 -15.33
CA LEU A 32 3.61 12.55 -14.67
C LEU A 32 4.76 12.06 -15.54
N ILE A 33 4.67 10.82 -16.03
CA ILE A 33 5.69 10.19 -16.86
C ILE A 33 5.77 10.84 -18.25
N ALA A 34 4.63 11.16 -18.89
CA ALA A 34 4.57 11.83 -20.18
C ALA A 34 5.13 13.26 -20.15
N ARG A 35 4.90 14.02 -19.06
CA ARG A 35 5.49 15.35 -18.87
C ARG A 35 7.00 15.30 -18.75
N LEU A 36 7.54 14.17 -18.30
CA LEU A 36 8.97 13.97 -18.04
C LEU A 36 9.72 13.39 -19.25
N ARG A 37 9.02 12.82 -20.25
CA ARG A 37 9.54 12.50 -21.60
C ARG A 37 10.08 13.72 -22.35
N ARG A 38 9.63 14.94 -22.03
CA ARG A 38 10.00 16.18 -22.73
C ARG A 38 11.37 16.76 -22.33
N LEU A 39 12.10 16.06 -21.44
CA LEU A 39 13.44 16.42 -20.98
C LEU A 39 14.39 15.30 -21.41
N GLY A 40 14.80 15.30 -22.68
CA GLY A 40 15.67 14.27 -23.26
C GLY A 40 17.15 14.61 -23.14
N PRO A 41 18.04 13.61 -22.94
CA PRO A 41 19.48 13.81 -23.09
C PRO A 41 20.15 12.90 -24.14
N ASP A 42 21.35 13.37 -24.52
CA ASP A 42 22.29 12.99 -25.58
C ASP A 42 23.10 11.71 -25.27
N PRO A 43 23.47 10.84 -26.24
CA PRO A 43 24.09 9.55 -25.97
C PRO A 43 25.58 9.53 -26.35
N GLU A 44 26.47 9.30 -25.38
CA GLU A 44 27.73 8.55 -25.63
C GLU A 44 28.40 8.10 -24.32
N SER A 45 28.42 6.79 -24.05
CA SER A 45 29.41 6.14 -23.17
C SER A 45 29.39 4.61 -23.36
N ARG A 46 30.57 3.97 -23.48
CA ARG A 46 30.79 2.52 -23.61
C ARG A 46 31.40 1.94 -22.34
N GLU A 47 30.93 0.76 -21.89
CA GLU A 47 31.29 0.11 -20.61
C GLU A 47 31.28 -1.45 -20.71
N PRO A 48 31.92 -2.18 -19.77
CA PRO A 48 32.57 -3.49 -19.95
C PRO A 48 31.65 -4.73 -19.81
N PHE A 49 30.33 -4.55 -19.92
CA PHE A 49 29.36 -5.65 -20.04
C PHE A 49 28.67 -5.64 -21.41
N SER A 50 29.42 -5.34 -22.47
CA SER A 50 28.91 -5.28 -23.85
C SER A 50 28.17 -6.56 -24.29
N ALA A 51 28.46 -7.71 -23.68
CA ALA A 51 27.75 -8.96 -23.91
C ALA A 51 26.27 -8.94 -23.48
N LEU A 52 25.89 -8.18 -22.45
CA LEU A 52 24.48 -7.96 -22.06
C LEU A 52 23.74 -7.02 -23.02
N ALA A 53 24.47 -6.19 -23.79
CA ALA A 53 23.89 -5.24 -24.73
C ALA A 53 23.33 -5.93 -25.99
N GLY A 54 23.88 -7.09 -26.37
CA GLY A 54 23.51 -7.80 -27.59
C GLY A 54 22.43 -8.87 -27.43
N SER A 55 22.29 -9.50 -26.26
CA SER A 55 21.50 -10.74 -26.14
C SER A 55 20.06 -10.57 -25.66
N LEU A 56 19.67 -9.39 -25.13
CA LEU A 56 18.33 -9.20 -24.55
C LEU A 56 17.65 -7.88 -24.90
N ARG A 57 18.32 -6.96 -25.62
CA ARG A 57 17.62 -5.79 -26.15
C ARG A 57 16.87 -6.25 -27.39
N ASP A 58 15.58 -6.47 -27.26
CA ASP A 58 14.71 -6.49 -28.43
C ASP A 58 14.84 -5.12 -29.11
N LEU A 59 15.54 -5.10 -30.25
CA LEU A 59 15.75 -3.89 -31.04
C LEU A 59 14.46 -3.46 -31.77
N GLY A 60 13.47 -4.35 -31.86
CA GLY A 60 12.14 -4.04 -32.38
C GLY A 60 11.24 -3.29 -31.38
N ASP A 61 11.51 -3.40 -30.08
CA ASP A 61 10.76 -2.68 -29.05
C ASP A 61 11.40 -1.32 -28.72
N LEU A 62 10.85 -0.28 -29.34
CA LEU A 62 11.30 1.12 -29.25
C LEU A 62 10.85 1.85 -27.97
N ARG A 63 10.08 1.21 -27.09
CA ARG A 63 9.62 1.85 -25.86
C ARG A 63 10.80 2.18 -24.94
N PRO A 64 10.77 3.31 -24.20
CA PRO A 64 11.82 3.62 -23.25
C PRO A 64 11.85 2.59 -22.11
N HIS A 65 13.03 2.39 -21.54
CA HIS A 65 13.23 1.46 -20.45
C HIS A 65 13.18 2.14 -19.07
N LEU A 66 12.42 1.52 -18.15
CA LEU A 66 12.31 1.89 -16.75
C LEU A 66 12.87 0.76 -15.88
N LEU A 67 13.94 1.05 -15.13
CA LEU A 67 14.47 0.15 -14.11
C LEU A 67 13.71 0.35 -12.79
N VAL A 68 13.18 -0.72 -12.23
CA VAL A 68 12.50 -0.71 -10.93
C VAL A 68 13.41 -1.35 -9.88
N LEU A 69 13.69 -0.62 -8.79
CA LEU A 69 14.51 -1.09 -7.69
C LEU A 69 13.68 -1.18 -6.41
N VAL A 70 13.64 -2.37 -5.82
CA VAL A 70 12.92 -2.64 -4.56
C VAL A 70 13.79 -3.49 -3.61
N PRO A 71 13.47 -3.54 -2.30
CA PRO A 71 14.15 -4.44 -1.37
C PRO A 71 13.90 -5.91 -1.74
N TRP A 72 12.63 -6.32 -1.74
CA TRP A 72 12.11 -7.67 -2.05
C TRP A 72 10.62 -7.52 -2.43
N LEU A 73 9.92 -8.61 -2.73
CA LEU A 73 8.52 -8.63 -3.22
C LEU A 73 7.61 -9.47 -2.29
N PRO A 74 7.37 -9.03 -1.04
CA PRO A 74 6.53 -9.78 -0.12
C PRO A 74 5.05 -9.54 -0.46
N ILE A 75 4.15 -10.33 0.12
CA ILE A 75 2.72 -9.95 0.09
C ILE A 75 2.50 -8.71 0.96
N GLY A 76 2.18 -7.58 0.34
CA GLY A 76 1.93 -6.30 0.99
C GLY A 76 1.18 -5.30 0.10
N GLY A 77 0.50 -4.34 0.72
CA GLY A 77 -0.29 -3.35 -0.04
C GLY A 77 0.57 -2.42 -0.90
N ALA A 78 1.81 -2.13 -0.47
CA ALA A 78 2.74 -1.33 -1.26
C ALA A 78 3.15 -2.04 -2.55
N GLU A 79 3.44 -3.34 -2.46
CA GLU A 79 3.88 -4.15 -3.60
C GLU A 79 2.75 -4.52 -4.54
N VAL A 80 1.54 -4.74 -4.00
CA VAL A 80 0.32 -4.85 -4.82
C VAL A 80 0.10 -3.57 -5.61
N LEU A 81 0.19 -2.40 -4.98
CA LEU A 81 0.06 -1.13 -5.68
C LEU A 81 1.16 -0.97 -6.75
N LEU A 82 2.40 -1.35 -6.42
CA LEU A 82 3.50 -1.28 -7.37
C LEU A 82 3.25 -2.18 -8.58
N ALA A 83 2.78 -3.41 -8.37
CA ALA A 83 2.40 -4.32 -9.45
C ALA A 83 1.31 -3.69 -10.34
N ASP A 84 0.24 -3.14 -9.76
CA ASP A 84 -0.83 -2.47 -10.51
C ASP A 84 -0.29 -1.28 -11.33
N ILE A 85 0.62 -0.47 -10.76
CA ILE A 85 1.28 0.63 -11.47
C ILE A 85 2.11 0.09 -12.64
N LEU A 86 2.96 -0.91 -12.41
CA LEU A 86 3.84 -1.45 -13.44
C LEU A 86 3.07 -2.14 -14.56
N ASP A 87 1.98 -2.85 -14.22
CA ASP A 87 1.12 -3.50 -15.20
C ASP A 87 0.51 -2.48 -16.18
N ASN A 88 0.13 -1.30 -15.68
CA ASN A 88 -0.37 -0.21 -16.51
C ASN A 88 0.73 0.49 -17.31
N LEU A 89 1.96 0.54 -16.79
CA LEU A 89 3.10 1.16 -17.47
C LEU A 89 3.72 0.25 -18.53
N LYS A 90 3.54 -1.07 -18.43
CA LYS A 90 4.13 -2.05 -19.34
C LYS A 90 3.69 -1.88 -20.80
N ALA A 91 2.61 -1.15 -21.07
CA ALA A 91 2.20 -0.80 -22.43
C ALA A 91 3.11 0.26 -23.06
N GLU A 92 3.61 1.20 -22.26
CA GLU A 92 4.39 2.37 -22.69
C GLU A 92 5.89 2.26 -22.39
N TRP A 93 6.27 1.35 -21.50
CA TRP A 93 7.62 1.17 -20.99
C TRP A 93 8.03 -0.30 -21.01
N ARG A 94 9.29 -0.52 -21.36
CA ARG A 94 9.97 -1.76 -21.03
C ARG A 94 10.39 -1.71 -19.57
N LEU A 95 10.25 -2.83 -18.87
CA LEU A 95 10.45 -2.89 -17.42
C LEU A 95 11.47 -3.96 -17.07
N SER A 96 12.52 -3.61 -16.33
CA SER A 96 13.29 -4.57 -15.53
C SER A 96 13.04 -4.30 -14.04
N ILE A 97 12.93 -5.35 -13.24
CA ILE A 97 12.77 -5.27 -11.80
C ILE A 97 13.99 -5.90 -11.13
N VAL A 98 14.55 -5.22 -10.14
CA VAL A 98 15.72 -5.69 -9.40
C VAL A 98 15.44 -5.63 -7.91
N THR A 99 15.55 -6.77 -7.22
CA THR A 99 15.44 -6.83 -5.76
C THR A 99 16.83 -6.87 -5.11
N THR A 100 16.98 -6.21 -3.96
CA THR A 100 18.30 -5.88 -3.38
C THR A 100 18.44 -6.18 -1.88
N GLU A 101 17.52 -6.95 -1.32
CA GLU A 101 17.56 -7.44 0.05
C GLU A 101 17.02 -8.88 0.08
N THR A 102 17.53 -9.71 0.98
CA THR A 102 16.97 -11.04 1.22
C THR A 102 15.62 -10.89 1.89
N GLY A 103 14.61 -11.60 1.38
CA GLY A 103 13.26 -11.46 1.90
C GLY A 103 12.28 -12.40 1.23
N ASP A 104 11.04 -12.36 1.71
CA ASP A 104 9.92 -13.05 1.10
C ASP A 104 9.67 -12.49 -0.31
N GLN A 105 9.51 -13.40 -1.27
CA GLN A 105 9.24 -13.12 -2.69
C GLN A 105 7.85 -13.62 -3.10
N ALA A 106 6.91 -13.72 -2.16
CA ALA A 106 5.58 -14.27 -2.41
C ALA A 106 4.79 -13.58 -3.55
N LEU A 107 5.10 -12.32 -3.91
CA LEU A 107 4.49 -11.66 -5.07
C LEU A 107 5.30 -11.76 -6.36
N ALA A 108 6.47 -12.41 -6.38
CA ALA A 108 7.26 -12.56 -7.60
C ALA A 108 6.47 -13.11 -8.81
N PRO A 109 5.56 -14.10 -8.67
CA PRO A 109 4.73 -14.56 -9.78
C PRO A 109 3.83 -13.46 -10.38
N ALA A 110 3.28 -12.57 -9.56
CA ALA A 110 2.45 -11.45 -10.04
C ALA A 110 3.29 -10.44 -10.84
N PHE A 111 4.52 -10.17 -10.42
CA PHE A 111 5.44 -9.33 -11.19
C PHE A 111 5.94 -10.03 -12.47
N ALA A 112 6.11 -11.36 -12.46
CA ALA A 112 6.52 -12.12 -13.65
C ALA A 112 5.46 -12.08 -14.77
N ALA A 113 4.18 -11.91 -14.43
CA ALA A 113 3.11 -11.66 -15.40
C ALA A 113 3.18 -10.25 -16.05
N ILE A 114 3.96 -9.34 -15.47
CA ILE A 114 4.16 -7.97 -15.96
C ILE A 114 5.40 -7.90 -16.86
N THR A 115 6.51 -8.51 -16.42
CA THR A 115 7.77 -8.54 -17.18
C THR A 115 8.55 -9.81 -16.88
N ALA A 116 9.24 -10.33 -17.90
CA ALA A 116 10.17 -11.46 -17.75
C ALA A 116 11.50 -11.04 -17.10
N GLU A 117 11.77 -9.75 -16.97
CA GLU A 117 13.06 -9.24 -16.48
C GLU A 117 13.01 -8.94 -14.99
N ILE A 118 13.15 -10.00 -14.19
CA ILE A 118 13.19 -9.90 -12.74
C ILE A 118 14.51 -10.51 -12.24
N TYR A 119 15.29 -9.71 -11.53
CA TYR A 119 16.61 -10.10 -11.03
C TYR A 119 16.65 -9.98 -9.51
N HIS A 120 16.69 -11.13 -8.83
CA HIS A 120 16.87 -11.19 -7.39
C HIS A 120 18.36 -11.21 -7.05
N LEU A 121 18.99 -10.04 -6.89
CA LEU A 121 20.45 -9.97 -6.74
C LEU A 121 21.04 -10.80 -5.58
N PRO A 122 20.39 -10.89 -4.40
CA PRO A 122 20.88 -11.75 -3.33
C PRO A 122 21.04 -13.23 -3.71
N ASP A 123 20.25 -13.70 -4.68
CA ASP A 123 20.26 -15.10 -5.13
C ASP A 123 21.21 -15.31 -6.31
N LEU A 124 21.63 -14.23 -6.98
CA LEU A 124 22.40 -14.27 -8.22
C LEU A 124 23.87 -13.92 -8.02
N LEU A 125 24.19 -12.94 -7.17
CA LEU A 125 25.49 -12.29 -7.15
C LEU A 125 25.92 -11.88 -5.73
N ASP A 126 27.23 -11.91 -5.49
CA ASP A 126 27.81 -11.26 -4.30
C ASP A 126 27.54 -9.75 -4.33
N ARG A 127 27.26 -9.19 -3.15
CA ARG A 127 26.90 -7.78 -2.95
C ARG A 127 27.91 -6.80 -3.55
N ARG A 128 29.20 -7.14 -3.62
CA ARG A 128 30.23 -6.28 -4.22
C ARG A 128 30.02 -6.03 -5.71
N HIS A 129 29.28 -6.92 -6.39
CA HIS A 129 29.01 -6.84 -7.82
C HIS A 129 27.68 -6.18 -8.17
N TRP A 130 26.80 -5.93 -7.18
CA TRP A 130 25.44 -5.44 -7.44
C TRP A 130 25.41 -4.08 -8.15
N PHE A 131 26.31 -3.15 -7.80
CA PHE A 131 26.38 -1.86 -8.48
C PHE A 131 26.73 -2.02 -9.96
N GLU A 132 27.77 -2.80 -10.26
CA GLU A 132 28.21 -2.99 -11.63
C GLU A 132 27.16 -3.74 -12.45
N PHE A 133 26.46 -4.70 -11.85
CA PHE A 133 25.32 -5.36 -12.50
C PHE A 133 24.19 -4.36 -12.83
N VAL A 134 23.77 -3.54 -11.86
CA VAL A 134 22.71 -2.54 -12.10
C VAL A 134 23.14 -1.53 -13.16
N ALA A 135 24.38 -1.05 -13.12
CA ALA A 135 24.90 -0.13 -14.13
C ALA A 135 24.97 -0.78 -15.52
N ALA A 136 25.38 -2.05 -15.60
CA ALA A 136 25.41 -2.81 -16.83
C ALA A 136 24.01 -3.01 -17.43
N LEU A 137 23.04 -3.39 -16.60
CA LEU A 137 21.64 -3.53 -17.00
C LEU A 137 21.09 -2.17 -17.48
N MET A 138 21.40 -1.09 -16.78
CA MET A 138 20.96 0.24 -17.18
C MET A 138 21.48 0.62 -18.56
N ALA A 139 22.77 0.39 -18.81
CA ALA A 139 23.43 0.69 -20.07
C ALA A 139 22.91 -0.21 -21.21
N SER A 140 22.78 -1.52 -20.98
CA SER A 140 22.32 -2.47 -22.00
C SER A 140 20.89 -2.22 -22.45
N ARG A 141 20.04 -1.70 -21.55
CA ARG A 141 18.64 -1.38 -21.84
C ARG A 141 18.39 0.07 -22.22
N ASP A 142 19.44 0.90 -22.28
CA ASP A 142 19.32 2.34 -22.50
C ASP A 142 18.27 2.97 -21.57
N SER A 143 18.42 2.69 -20.27
CA SER A 143 17.46 3.10 -19.25
C SER A 143 17.30 4.61 -19.22
N LYS A 144 16.04 5.07 -19.29
CA LYS A 144 15.72 6.49 -19.22
C LYS A 144 15.28 6.93 -17.83
N ALA A 145 14.82 5.98 -17.02
CA ALA A 145 14.36 6.23 -15.66
C ALA A 145 14.67 5.08 -14.70
N ILE A 146 14.72 5.42 -13.42
CA ILE A 146 14.72 4.49 -12.29
C ILE A 146 13.54 4.82 -11.38
N LEU A 147 12.75 3.81 -11.01
CA LEU A 147 11.71 3.91 -10.00
C LEU A 147 12.12 3.10 -8.76
N SER A 148 12.16 3.75 -7.61
CA SER A 148 12.33 3.09 -6.31
C SER A 148 11.00 3.02 -5.56
N SER A 149 10.78 1.89 -4.92
CA SER A 149 9.89 1.79 -3.77
C SER A 149 10.68 1.19 -2.61
N GLY A 150 11.19 2.07 -1.74
CA GLY A 150 11.88 1.68 -0.52
C GLY A 150 13.30 1.11 -0.67
N SER A 151 13.92 1.17 -1.86
CA SER A 151 15.22 0.52 -2.11
C SER A 151 16.39 1.19 -1.38
N ARG A 152 16.90 0.54 -0.32
CA ARG A 152 18.11 0.99 0.40
C ARG A 152 19.34 0.99 -0.49
N PHE A 153 19.41 0.07 -1.44
CA PHE A 153 20.47 0.02 -2.43
C PHE A 153 20.48 1.29 -3.29
N LEU A 154 19.32 1.72 -3.81
CA LEU A 154 19.25 2.93 -4.60
C LEU A 154 19.69 4.14 -3.77
N TYR A 155 19.12 4.32 -2.57
CA TYR A 155 19.44 5.49 -1.74
C TYR A 155 20.94 5.66 -1.46
N LYS A 156 21.66 4.55 -1.26
CA LYS A 156 23.11 4.56 -1.02
C LYS A 156 23.92 4.85 -2.29
N ASN A 157 23.43 4.42 -3.45
CA ASN A 157 24.20 4.45 -4.69
C ASN A 157 23.75 5.56 -5.66
N LEU A 158 22.65 6.27 -5.39
CA LEU A 158 22.03 7.19 -6.35
C LEU A 158 22.99 8.31 -6.78
N LYS A 159 23.81 8.84 -5.87
CA LYS A 159 24.87 9.81 -6.23
C LYS A 159 25.84 9.24 -7.27
N ARG A 160 26.29 8.00 -7.09
CA ARG A 160 27.23 7.30 -7.99
C ARG A 160 26.56 6.95 -9.32
N ILE A 161 25.29 6.50 -9.28
CA ILE A 161 24.48 6.25 -10.47
C ILE A 161 24.33 7.53 -11.29
N LYS A 162 23.99 8.66 -10.66
CA LYS A 162 23.85 9.97 -11.31
C LYS A 162 25.16 10.49 -11.90
N ALA A 163 26.30 10.19 -11.27
CA ALA A 163 27.60 10.55 -11.82
C ALA A 163 27.92 9.76 -13.10
N ARG A 164 27.55 8.48 -13.15
CA ARG A 164 27.79 7.60 -14.32
C ARG A 164 26.73 7.75 -15.43
N PHE A 165 25.50 8.08 -15.05
CA PHE A 165 24.37 8.30 -15.95
C PHE A 165 23.73 9.67 -15.64
N PRO A 166 24.36 10.80 -16.01
CA PRO A 166 23.86 12.14 -15.68
C PRO A 166 22.43 12.41 -16.16
N ALA A 167 22.09 11.76 -17.26
CA ALA A 167 20.81 11.77 -17.95
C ALA A 167 19.65 11.06 -17.21
N ILE A 168 19.94 10.12 -16.30
CA ILE A 168 18.90 9.21 -15.78
C ILE A 168 17.90 9.98 -14.92
N LEU A 169 16.60 9.76 -15.12
CA LEU A 169 15.58 10.28 -14.20
C LEU A 169 15.37 9.33 -13.03
N SER A 170 15.19 9.87 -11.83
CA SER A 170 15.04 9.10 -10.58
C SER A 170 13.75 9.47 -9.87
N TYR A 171 12.95 8.43 -9.62
CA TYR A 171 11.65 8.50 -8.98
C TYR A 171 11.65 7.65 -7.72
N ASP A 172 11.00 8.13 -6.69
CA ASP A 172 10.90 7.41 -5.42
C ASP A 172 9.49 7.49 -4.86
N ILE A 173 8.85 6.32 -4.68
CA ILE A 173 7.51 6.19 -4.10
C ILE A 173 7.64 5.94 -2.61
N LEU A 174 6.96 6.77 -1.82
CA LEU A 174 6.87 6.59 -0.38
C LEU A 174 5.45 6.19 0.02
N HIS A 175 5.35 5.03 0.66
CA HIS A 175 4.09 4.45 1.12
C HIS A 175 3.77 4.76 2.60
N ASN A 176 4.74 5.23 3.38
CA ASN A 176 4.57 5.70 4.77
C ASN A 176 5.67 6.73 5.12
N ASP A 177 5.49 7.47 6.21
CA ASP A 177 6.42 8.48 6.71
C ASP A 177 7.04 8.13 8.07
N ALA A 178 7.16 6.84 8.39
CA ALA A 178 7.73 6.39 9.65
C ALA A 178 9.17 6.95 9.85
N PRO A 179 9.47 7.68 10.95
CA PRO A 179 10.70 8.49 11.08
C PRO A 179 12.03 7.73 10.97
N LYS A 180 12.04 6.43 11.31
CA LYS A 180 13.25 5.57 11.27
C LYS A 180 13.27 4.60 10.08
N ALA A 181 12.38 4.77 9.10
CA ALA A 181 12.18 3.85 8.00
C ALA A 181 12.63 4.45 6.65
N HIS A 182 11.92 4.12 5.56
CA HIS A 182 12.26 4.53 4.20
C HIS A 182 12.34 6.05 4.03
N LEU A 183 11.51 6.83 4.73
CA LEU A 183 11.57 8.31 4.70
C LEU A 183 12.96 8.85 5.04
N ALA A 184 13.59 8.36 6.11
CA ALA A 184 14.92 8.84 6.51
C ALA A 184 15.98 8.53 5.43
N SER A 185 15.88 7.37 4.77
CA SER A 185 16.81 6.98 3.71
C SER A 185 16.58 7.79 2.44
N ALA A 186 15.32 8.00 2.07
CA ALA A 186 14.90 8.86 0.97
C ALA A 186 15.40 10.31 1.16
N LEU A 187 15.26 10.86 2.38
CA LEU A 187 15.74 12.21 2.71
C LEU A 187 17.26 12.35 2.68
N ARG A 188 18.03 11.28 2.96
CA ARG A 188 19.49 11.30 2.76
C ARG A 188 19.86 11.39 1.28
N ALA A 189 19.07 10.77 0.40
CA ALA A 189 19.28 10.78 -1.05
C ALA A 189 18.60 11.95 -1.78
N ARG A 190 17.86 12.81 -1.08
CA ARG A 190 16.94 13.82 -1.66
C ARG A 190 17.52 14.79 -2.68
N LEU A 191 18.82 15.10 -2.60
CA LEU A 191 19.48 15.99 -3.56
C LEU A 191 19.66 15.34 -4.93
N HIS A 192 19.63 14.00 -4.98
CA HIS A 192 19.81 13.21 -6.18
C HIS A 192 18.51 12.60 -6.69
N ILE A 193 17.41 12.66 -5.92
CA ILE A 193 16.07 12.21 -6.34
C ILE A 193 15.39 13.35 -7.10
N ASP A 194 14.99 13.10 -8.35
CA ASP A 194 14.35 14.12 -9.20
C ASP A 194 12.89 14.31 -8.81
N ARG A 195 12.18 13.22 -8.50
CA ARG A 195 10.77 13.26 -8.10
C ARG A 195 10.47 12.29 -6.97
N PHE A 196 9.87 12.82 -5.92
CA PHE A 196 9.22 12.04 -4.87
C PHE A 196 7.73 11.91 -5.16
N ILE A 197 7.20 10.72 -4.91
CA ILE A 197 5.80 10.40 -5.12
C ILE A 197 5.24 9.94 -3.77
N ALA A 198 4.44 10.80 -3.17
CA ALA A 198 3.83 10.57 -1.87
C ALA A 198 2.40 10.03 -2.06
N VAL A 199 2.06 8.91 -1.40
CA VAL A 199 0.73 8.31 -1.53
C VAL A 199 -0.37 9.01 -0.73
N ASN A 200 -0.02 10.08 0.00
CA ASN A 200 -0.95 11.01 0.62
C ASN A 200 -0.27 12.34 0.95
N GLU A 201 -1.09 13.31 1.36
CA GLU A 201 -0.64 14.64 1.76
C GLU A 201 0.23 14.62 3.01
N GLY A 202 -0.01 13.69 3.95
CA GLY A 202 0.83 13.50 5.15
C GLY A 202 2.29 13.27 4.81
N ILE A 203 2.55 12.27 3.95
CA ILE A 203 3.89 11.93 3.47
C ILE A 203 4.49 13.08 2.67
N GLY A 204 3.69 13.77 1.84
CA GLY A 204 4.14 14.94 1.08
C GLY A 204 4.63 16.07 1.99
N ARG A 205 3.90 16.36 3.08
CA ARG A 205 4.32 17.31 4.12
C ARG A 205 5.58 16.83 4.83
N SER A 206 5.68 15.55 5.18
CA SER A 206 6.84 14.97 5.86
C SER A 206 8.12 15.08 5.00
N LEU A 207 8.02 14.82 3.69
CA LEU A 207 9.11 15.04 2.73
C LEU A 207 9.53 16.51 2.64
N THR A 208 8.56 17.41 2.55
CA THR A 208 8.81 18.86 2.46
C THR A 208 9.50 19.37 3.72
N ARG A 209 9.00 19.02 4.91
CA ARG A 209 9.64 19.36 6.20
C ARG A 209 11.04 18.75 6.33
N GLY A 210 11.25 17.57 5.75
CA GLY A 210 12.54 16.89 5.70
C GLY A 210 13.57 17.51 4.74
N GLY A 211 13.20 18.60 4.05
CA GLY A 211 14.10 19.33 3.15
C GLY A 211 14.17 18.75 1.75
N ALA A 212 13.16 18.00 1.30
CA ALA A 212 13.00 17.69 -0.13
C ALA A 212 12.94 19.01 -0.93
N ARG A 213 13.54 19.00 -2.13
CA ARG A 213 13.65 20.21 -2.95
C ARG A 213 12.25 20.71 -3.37
N PRO A 214 11.99 22.03 -3.37
CA PRO A 214 10.73 22.58 -3.86
C PRO A 214 10.42 22.09 -5.29
N GLY A 215 9.16 21.72 -5.54
CA GLY A 215 8.71 21.23 -6.85
C GLY A 215 9.11 19.79 -7.20
N THR A 216 9.82 19.07 -6.32
CA THR A 216 10.15 17.65 -6.56
C THR A 216 9.16 16.68 -5.91
N VAL A 217 8.31 17.12 -4.99
CA VAL A 217 7.31 16.27 -4.33
C VAL A 217 5.99 16.36 -5.07
N THR A 218 5.43 15.21 -5.46
CA THR A 218 4.09 15.08 -6.04
C THR A 218 3.26 14.13 -5.19
N VAL A 219 2.06 14.55 -4.81
CA VAL A 219 1.11 13.69 -4.07
C VAL A 219 0.22 12.96 -5.08
N VAL A 220 0.29 11.63 -5.06
CA VAL A 220 -0.55 10.75 -5.88
C VAL A 220 -1.26 9.77 -4.94
N PRO A 221 -2.49 10.08 -4.51
CA PRO A 221 -3.21 9.21 -3.58
C PRO A 221 -3.47 7.83 -4.17
N ASN A 222 -3.49 6.82 -3.30
CA ASN A 222 -3.88 5.47 -3.69
C ASN A 222 -5.30 5.47 -4.26
N GLY A 223 -5.50 4.73 -5.35
CA GLY A 223 -6.81 4.46 -5.92
C GLY A 223 -7.25 3.04 -5.63
N ILE A 224 -8.53 2.77 -5.85
CA ILE A 224 -9.08 1.41 -5.85
C ILE A 224 -9.99 1.20 -7.06
N ASP A 225 -9.94 0.00 -7.64
CA ASP A 225 -10.75 -0.37 -8.81
C ASP A 225 -12.22 -0.56 -8.38
N TYR A 226 -12.92 0.54 -8.19
CA TYR A 226 -14.31 0.60 -7.76
C TYR A 226 -15.29 0.16 -8.86
N GLU A 227 -14.91 0.32 -10.13
CA GLU A 227 -15.78 -0.01 -11.27
C GLU A 227 -15.69 -1.50 -11.65
N GLY A 228 -14.53 -2.12 -11.44
CA GLY A 228 -14.29 -3.54 -11.64
C GLY A 228 -14.34 -4.35 -10.34
N VAL A 229 -13.17 -4.63 -9.77
CA VAL A 229 -13.00 -5.64 -8.70
C VAL A 229 -13.72 -5.30 -7.40
N PHE A 230 -13.68 -4.03 -6.97
CA PHE A 230 -14.25 -3.58 -5.70
C PHE A 230 -15.55 -2.81 -5.91
N ASN A 231 -16.44 -3.43 -6.69
CA ASN A 231 -17.75 -2.91 -7.03
C ASN A 231 -18.83 -3.53 -6.12
N PRO A 232 -19.50 -2.76 -5.25
CA PRO A 232 -20.51 -3.27 -4.32
C PRO A 232 -21.77 -3.76 -5.05
N GLN A 233 -22.09 -3.22 -6.23
CA GLN A 233 -23.21 -3.71 -7.05
C GLN A 233 -22.93 -5.10 -7.65
N GLY A 234 -21.64 -5.44 -7.82
CA GLY A 234 -21.22 -6.76 -8.31
C GLY A 234 -21.13 -7.82 -7.21
N ALA A 235 -21.33 -7.47 -5.94
CA ALA A 235 -21.21 -8.40 -4.82
C ALA A 235 -22.56 -8.82 -4.24
N ASP A 236 -22.77 -10.13 -4.16
CA ASP A 236 -23.87 -10.75 -3.43
C ASP A 236 -23.44 -11.04 -1.99
N ARG A 237 -23.99 -10.26 -1.04
CA ARG A 237 -23.72 -10.44 0.40
C ARG A 237 -24.17 -11.81 0.90
N SER A 238 -25.28 -12.34 0.41
CA SER A 238 -25.81 -13.63 0.84
C SER A 238 -24.86 -14.75 0.43
N ALA A 239 -24.46 -14.76 -0.85
CA ALA A 239 -23.49 -15.73 -1.35
C ALA A 239 -22.12 -15.60 -0.66
N ALA A 240 -21.68 -14.38 -0.37
CA ALA A 240 -20.44 -14.15 0.38
C ALA A 240 -20.52 -14.70 1.81
N ARG A 241 -21.64 -14.48 2.51
CA ARG A 241 -21.85 -15.01 3.87
C ARG A 241 -21.96 -16.53 3.87
N GLU A 242 -22.66 -17.11 2.90
CA GLU A 242 -22.75 -18.56 2.71
C GLU A 242 -21.36 -19.18 2.49
N ARG A 243 -20.54 -18.58 1.62
CA ARG A 243 -19.15 -19.04 1.37
C ARG A 243 -18.33 -19.17 2.65
N PHE A 244 -18.55 -18.30 3.64
CA PHE A 244 -17.84 -18.33 4.91
C PHE A 244 -18.62 -18.99 6.05
N GLY A 245 -19.75 -19.65 5.77
CA GLY A 245 -20.57 -20.34 6.77
C GLY A 245 -21.23 -19.38 7.78
N ILE A 246 -21.49 -18.14 7.38
CA ILE A 246 -22.07 -17.10 8.22
C ILE A 246 -23.59 -17.15 8.08
N GLY A 247 -24.26 -17.58 9.14
CA GLY A 247 -25.72 -17.63 9.19
C GLY A 247 -26.37 -16.26 9.32
N ASP A 248 -27.66 -16.20 9.01
CA ASP A 248 -28.50 -15.00 9.17
C ASP A 248 -28.49 -14.47 10.61
N GLY A 249 -28.61 -13.15 10.76
CA GLY A 249 -28.57 -12.48 12.07
C GLY A 249 -27.19 -12.44 12.76
N THR A 250 -26.16 -13.04 12.15
CA THR A 250 -24.78 -12.93 12.65
C THR A 250 -24.22 -11.55 12.34
N PHE A 251 -23.61 -10.92 13.33
CA PHE A 251 -22.82 -9.70 13.15
C PHE A 251 -21.33 -10.06 13.04
N VAL A 252 -20.68 -9.62 11.97
CA VAL A 252 -19.33 -10.04 11.58
C VAL A 252 -18.36 -8.89 11.71
N ILE A 253 -17.36 -9.06 12.58
CA ILE A 253 -16.23 -8.15 12.72
C ILE A 253 -15.06 -8.72 11.91
N GLY A 254 -14.67 -8.00 10.87
CA GLY A 254 -13.58 -8.37 9.97
C GLY A 254 -12.22 -7.87 10.46
N PHE A 255 -11.17 -8.67 10.22
CA PHE A 255 -9.78 -8.23 10.22
C PHE A 255 -9.07 -8.78 8.99
N VAL A 256 -8.33 -7.94 8.28
CA VAL A 256 -7.53 -8.37 7.12
C VAL A 256 -6.14 -7.77 7.11
N GLY A 257 -5.16 -8.61 6.83
CA GLY A 257 -3.77 -8.20 6.63
C GLY A 257 -2.77 -9.16 7.24
N ARG A 258 -1.49 -8.88 6.96
CA ARG A 258 -0.37 -9.69 7.44
C ARG A 258 -0.32 -9.72 8.97
N MET A 259 -0.33 -10.89 9.60
CA MET A 259 -0.20 -11.04 11.06
C MET A 259 1.22 -10.69 11.51
N SER A 260 1.41 -9.40 11.79
CA SER A 260 2.70 -8.78 12.07
C SER A 260 2.55 -7.71 13.15
N GLU A 261 3.66 -7.34 13.79
CA GLU A 261 3.66 -6.35 14.87
C GLU A 261 3.08 -4.99 14.45
N GLU A 262 3.28 -4.61 13.18
CA GLU A 262 2.75 -3.38 12.61
C GLU A 262 1.22 -3.39 12.55
N LYS A 263 0.62 -4.52 12.13
CA LYS A 263 -0.83 -4.71 12.00
C LYS A 263 -1.52 -5.04 13.32
N ARG A 264 -0.77 -5.38 14.37
CA ARG A 264 -1.25 -5.58 15.75
C ARG A 264 -2.49 -6.49 15.85
N PRO A 265 -2.42 -7.75 15.38
CA PRO A 265 -3.56 -8.67 15.43
C PRO A 265 -4.00 -8.99 16.88
N LEU A 266 -3.07 -8.96 17.86
CA LEU A 266 -3.42 -9.13 19.27
C LEU A 266 -4.22 -7.94 19.84
N ALA A 267 -3.99 -6.72 19.36
CA ALA A 267 -4.78 -5.56 19.77
C ALA A 267 -6.21 -5.65 19.19
N PHE A 268 -6.37 -6.22 18.00
CA PHE A 268 -7.69 -6.55 17.46
C PHE A 268 -8.43 -7.54 18.38
N LEU A 269 -7.79 -8.62 18.81
CA LEU A 269 -8.40 -9.57 19.76
C LEU A 269 -8.78 -8.91 21.09
N ALA A 270 -7.93 -8.03 21.62
CA ALA A 270 -8.21 -7.32 22.87
C ALA A 270 -9.48 -6.44 22.79
N VAL A 271 -9.76 -5.88 21.62
CA VAL A 271 -11.00 -5.11 21.36
C VAL A 271 -12.18 -6.05 21.10
N ALA A 272 -11.98 -7.13 20.35
CA ALA A 272 -13.03 -8.05 19.95
C ALA A 272 -13.56 -8.92 21.11
N ALA A 273 -12.69 -9.42 21.98
CA ALA A 273 -13.03 -10.33 23.06
C ALA A 273 -14.18 -9.84 23.97
N PRO A 274 -14.18 -8.61 24.51
CA PRO A 274 -15.29 -8.13 25.34
C PRO A 274 -16.60 -7.99 24.57
N ILE A 275 -16.55 -7.65 23.28
CA ILE A 275 -17.75 -7.56 22.42
C ILE A 275 -18.36 -8.96 22.24
N LEU A 276 -17.52 -9.95 21.97
CA LEU A 276 -17.95 -11.35 21.88
C LEU A 276 -18.52 -11.85 23.21
N ALA A 277 -17.97 -11.44 24.35
CA ALA A 277 -18.52 -11.82 25.65
C ALA A 277 -19.93 -11.24 25.88
N ALA A 278 -20.18 -10.00 25.44
CA ALA A 278 -21.47 -9.35 25.59
C ALA A 278 -22.53 -9.78 24.56
N HIS A 279 -22.12 -10.26 23.38
CA HIS A 279 -23.00 -10.56 22.27
C HIS A 279 -22.72 -11.95 21.67
N SER A 280 -23.64 -12.90 21.88
CA SER A 280 -23.51 -14.28 21.43
C SER A 280 -23.58 -14.45 19.91
N THR A 281 -24.20 -13.51 19.19
CA THR A 281 -24.39 -13.54 17.73
C THR A 281 -23.22 -12.91 16.95
N VAL A 282 -22.21 -12.37 17.64
CA VAL A 282 -21.03 -11.77 17.01
C VAL A 282 -19.99 -12.84 16.68
N ARG A 283 -19.44 -12.78 15.47
CA ARG A 283 -18.33 -13.63 15.01
C ARG A 283 -17.19 -12.79 14.43
N LEU A 284 -15.99 -13.35 14.45
CA LEU A 284 -14.81 -12.77 13.83
C LEU A 284 -14.51 -13.47 12.52
N LEU A 285 -14.31 -12.69 11.45
CA LEU A 285 -13.82 -13.17 10.17
C LEU A 285 -12.43 -12.57 9.94
N VAL A 286 -11.42 -13.41 9.88
CA VAL A 286 -10.01 -12.98 9.88
C VAL A 286 -9.32 -13.56 8.66
N LEU A 287 -8.69 -12.70 7.87
CA LEU A 287 -8.02 -13.10 6.63
C LEU A 287 -6.56 -12.64 6.63
N GLY A 288 -5.65 -13.60 6.46
CA GLY A 288 -4.21 -13.37 6.32
C GLY A 288 -3.39 -13.97 7.45
N ASP A 289 -2.12 -14.23 7.15
CA ASP A 289 -1.16 -14.88 8.05
C ASP A 289 0.09 -14.04 8.27
N GLY A 290 0.97 -14.51 9.15
CA GLY A 290 2.30 -13.98 9.33
C GLY A 290 2.99 -14.55 10.56
N LYS A 291 4.09 -13.90 10.95
CA LYS A 291 4.91 -14.32 12.09
C LYS A 291 4.13 -14.38 13.41
N MET A 292 3.02 -13.63 13.52
CA MET A 292 2.18 -13.61 14.70
C MET A 292 0.99 -14.57 14.65
N THR A 293 0.85 -15.42 13.61
CA THR A 293 -0.29 -16.34 13.48
C THR A 293 -0.44 -17.28 14.68
N ALA A 294 0.65 -17.88 15.14
CA ALA A 294 0.62 -18.78 16.30
C ALA A 294 0.15 -18.04 17.56
N ALA A 295 0.82 -16.93 17.90
CA ALA A 295 0.48 -16.10 19.06
C ALA A 295 -0.98 -15.59 19.01
N PHE A 296 -1.49 -15.26 17.82
CA PHE A 296 -2.87 -14.85 17.63
C PHE A 296 -3.86 -15.99 17.94
N ARG A 297 -3.59 -17.20 17.45
CA ARG A 297 -4.44 -18.38 17.72
C ARG A 297 -4.42 -18.75 19.21
N ASP A 298 -3.24 -18.72 19.84
CA ASP A 298 -3.09 -19.00 21.27
C ASP A 298 -3.85 -17.99 22.12
N ALA A 299 -3.75 -16.69 21.79
CA ALA A 299 -4.49 -15.64 22.47
C ALA A 299 -6.02 -15.77 22.29
N ALA A 300 -6.49 -16.17 21.11
CA ALA A 300 -7.90 -16.43 20.87
C ALA A 300 -8.41 -17.65 21.65
N GLY A 301 -7.58 -18.69 21.79
CA GLY A 301 -7.85 -19.86 22.63
C GLY A 301 -7.93 -19.50 24.11
N ALA A 302 -6.93 -18.77 24.63
CA ALA A 302 -6.88 -18.32 26.01
C ALA A 302 -8.06 -17.40 26.39
N ALA A 303 -8.55 -16.60 25.43
CA ALA A 303 -9.73 -15.76 25.61
C ALA A 303 -11.07 -16.51 25.45
N GLY A 304 -11.06 -17.81 25.12
CA GLY A 304 -12.28 -18.60 24.96
C GLY A 304 -13.13 -18.21 23.75
N ILE A 305 -12.53 -17.58 22.72
CA ILE A 305 -13.24 -17.07 21.53
C ILE A 305 -12.91 -17.84 20.24
N ALA A 306 -12.08 -18.89 20.33
CA ALA A 306 -11.64 -19.68 19.17
C ALA A 306 -12.82 -20.26 18.37
N ASN A 307 -13.90 -20.68 19.02
CA ASN A 307 -15.10 -21.22 18.37
C ASN A 307 -15.93 -20.16 17.61
N ARG A 308 -15.63 -18.87 17.80
CA ARG A 308 -16.29 -17.74 17.13
C ARG A 308 -15.36 -17.00 16.18
N LEU A 309 -14.17 -17.55 15.94
CA LEU A 309 -13.15 -17.03 15.05
C LEU A 309 -13.07 -17.91 13.80
N HIS A 310 -13.48 -17.36 12.66
CA HIS A 310 -13.21 -17.95 11.35
C HIS A 310 -11.93 -17.31 10.80
N HIS A 311 -10.81 -18.03 10.92
CA HIS A 311 -9.51 -17.59 10.40
C HIS A 311 -9.18 -18.30 9.07
N LEU A 312 -9.08 -17.51 8.01
CA LEU A 312 -8.70 -17.90 6.66
C LEU A 312 -7.21 -17.61 6.44
N PRO A 313 -6.38 -18.65 6.23
CA PRO A 313 -4.96 -18.46 5.97
C PRO A 313 -4.72 -17.87 4.57
N GLY A 314 -3.63 -17.12 4.44
CA GLY A 314 -3.24 -16.47 3.18
C GLY A 314 -4.08 -15.23 2.82
N LEU A 315 -3.55 -14.41 1.92
CA LEU A 315 -4.19 -13.19 1.41
C LEU A 315 -4.54 -13.40 -0.07
N ASP A 316 -5.65 -14.08 -0.36
CA ASP A 316 -6.15 -14.19 -1.73
C ASP A 316 -6.86 -12.88 -2.14
N ARG A 317 -6.27 -12.15 -3.08
CA ARG A 317 -6.81 -10.88 -3.59
C ARG A 317 -8.18 -11.07 -4.25
N ALA A 318 -8.43 -12.23 -4.87
CA ALA A 318 -9.72 -12.53 -5.50
C ALA A 318 -10.84 -12.78 -4.47
N ALA A 319 -10.50 -13.20 -3.24
CA ALA A 319 -11.46 -13.37 -2.16
C ALA A 319 -11.83 -12.07 -1.44
N MET A 320 -11.06 -10.99 -1.65
CA MET A 320 -11.21 -9.73 -0.89
C MET A 320 -12.60 -9.09 -1.04
N PRO A 321 -13.19 -8.94 -2.25
CA PRO A 321 -14.53 -8.35 -2.36
C PRO A 321 -15.58 -9.13 -1.58
N GLN A 322 -15.53 -10.47 -1.63
CA GLN A 322 -16.46 -11.33 -0.89
C GLN A 322 -16.21 -11.28 0.61
N PHE A 323 -14.94 -11.21 1.05
CA PHE A 323 -14.61 -11.02 2.46
C PHE A 323 -15.24 -9.73 3.01
N TYR A 324 -15.06 -8.59 2.33
CA TYR A 324 -15.67 -7.33 2.76
C TYR A 324 -17.20 -7.38 2.70
N ALA A 325 -17.74 -8.01 1.66
CA ALA A 325 -19.17 -8.22 1.50
C ALA A 325 -19.78 -9.08 2.60
N ALA A 326 -19.03 -9.96 3.25
CA ALA A 326 -19.50 -10.78 4.36
C ALA A 326 -19.43 -10.05 5.71
N CYS A 327 -18.60 -9.02 5.83
CA CYS A 327 -18.39 -8.26 7.07
C CYS A 327 -19.50 -7.24 7.32
N ASP A 328 -19.78 -6.94 8.59
CA ASP A 328 -20.60 -5.80 9.01
C ASP A 328 -19.73 -4.59 9.38
N ILE A 329 -18.50 -4.83 9.82
CA ILE A 329 -17.49 -3.80 10.07
C ILE A 329 -16.09 -4.39 9.90
N LEU A 330 -15.17 -3.63 9.31
CA LEU A 330 -13.75 -3.94 9.31
C LEU A 330 -13.04 -3.20 10.46
N VAL A 331 -12.23 -3.91 11.24
CA VAL A 331 -11.40 -3.31 12.29
C VAL A 331 -9.92 -3.34 11.88
N MET A 332 -9.29 -2.17 11.92
CA MET A 332 -7.87 -1.97 11.64
C MET A 332 -7.14 -1.49 12.89
N SER A 333 -6.28 -2.35 13.46
CA SER A 333 -5.51 -2.05 14.67
C SER A 333 -4.08 -1.57 14.39
N SER A 334 -3.73 -1.36 13.12
CA SER A 334 -2.39 -1.01 12.67
C SER A 334 -1.80 0.22 13.35
N ARG A 335 -0.53 0.17 13.73
CA ARG A 335 0.18 1.31 14.35
C ARG A 335 0.70 2.32 13.33
N ILE A 336 1.10 1.84 12.16
CA ILE A 336 1.70 2.63 11.08
C ILE A 336 0.92 2.31 9.81
N GLU A 337 0.43 3.34 9.14
CA GLU A 337 -0.21 3.25 7.84
C GLU A 337 0.10 4.54 7.05
N GLY A 338 0.23 4.45 5.72
CA GLY A 338 0.12 5.62 4.86
C GLY A 338 -1.34 5.81 4.44
N THR A 339 -1.69 5.24 3.29
CA THR A 339 -3.07 5.11 2.83
C THR A 339 -3.37 3.63 2.63
N PRO A 340 -3.90 2.94 3.65
CA PRO A 340 -4.03 1.49 3.61
C PRO A 340 -5.03 1.07 2.54
N LEU A 341 -4.59 0.20 1.60
CA LEU A 341 -5.46 -0.30 0.54
C LEU A 341 -6.69 -1.01 1.09
N VAL A 342 -6.53 -1.81 2.15
CA VAL A 342 -7.64 -2.55 2.78
C VAL A 342 -8.76 -1.63 3.29
N MET A 343 -8.44 -0.40 3.69
CA MET A 343 -9.44 0.59 4.06
C MET A 343 -10.20 1.08 2.83
N LEU A 344 -9.49 1.40 1.74
CA LEU A 344 -10.11 1.84 0.48
C LEU A 344 -10.99 0.73 -0.11
N GLU A 345 -10.52 -0.51 -0.08
CA GLU A 345 -11.24 -1.69 -0.53
C GLU A 345 -12.52 -1.93 0.29
N ALA A 346 -12.44 -1.90 1.62
CA ALA A 346 -13.62 -2.05 2.48
C ALA A 346 -14.66 -0.95 2.23
N LEU A 347 -14.22 0.31 2.19
CA LEU A 347 -15.10 1.45 1.92
C LEU A 347 -15.72 1.39 0.51
N ALA A 348 -14.97 0.92 -0.49
CA ALA A 348 -15.48 0.67 -1.84
C ALA A 348 -16.59 -0.38 -1.85
N MET A 349 -16.42 -1.46 -1.07
CA MET A 349 -17.41 -2.52 -0.90
C MET A 349 -18.57 -2.18 0.04
N GLY A 350 -18.67 -0.92 0.51
CA GLY A 350 -19.71 -0.50 1.45
C GLY A 350 -19.54 -1.04 2.87
N CYS A 351 -18.39 -1.63 3.20
CA CYS A 351 -18.05 -2.11 4.54
C CYS A 351 -17.48 -0.96 5.40
N PRO A 352 -18.16 -0.58 6.49
CA PRO A 352 -17.65 0.44 7.42
C PRO A 352 -16.30 0.03 8.03
N VAL A 353 -15.45 1.01 8.33
CA VAL A 353 -14.11 0.78 8.90
C VAL A 353 -13.96 1.48 10.24
N ALA A 354 -13.60 0.72 11.28
CA ALA A 354 -13.06 1.23 12.54
C ALA A 354 -11.54 1.10 12.53
N THR A 355 -10.83 2.21 12.68
CA THR A 355 -9.36 2.23 12.64
C THR A 355 -8.79 3.04 13.79
N THR A 356 -7.55 2.74 14.18
CA THR A 356 -6.80 3.63 15.08
C THR A 356 -6.42 4.91 14.33
N GLY A 357 -6.19 6.03 15.04
CA GLY A 357 -5.91 7.34 14.42
C GLY A 357 -4.61 7.43 13.59
N SER A 358 -3.92 6.33 13.34
CA SER A 358 -2.71 6.21 12.52
C SER A 358 -2.98 6.25 11.01
N ALA A 359 -4.20 5.90 10.56
CA ALA A 359 -4.61 6.12 9.18
C ALA A 359 -4.91 7.60 8.97
N ASP A 360 -4.27 8.25 7.97
CA ASP A 360 -4.60 9.62 7.57
C ASP A 360 -5.98 9.66 6.91
N THR A 361 -7.02 9.57 7.74
CA THR A 361 -8.44 9.69 7.39
C THR A 361 -8.86 11.14 7.18
N ALA A 362 -7.91 12.08 7.15
CA ALA A 362 -8.17 13.51 7.18
C ALA A 362 -8.60 14.07 5.81
N HIS A 363 -9.68 13.53 5.24
CA HIS A 363 -10.76 14.42 4.82
C HIS A 363 -11.69 14.59 6.02
N ARG A 364 -11.29 15.47 6.93
CA ARG A 364 -12.20 16.04 7.92
C ARG A 364 -13.31 16.74 7.14
N GLY A 365 -14.43 16.05 6.93
CA GLY A 365 -15.67 16.66 6.50
C GLY A 365 -15.94 17.88 7.38
N ALA A 366 -16.27 19.00 6.76
CA ALA A 366 -16.72 20.19 7.43
C ALA A 366 -17.79 19.82 8.48
N GLY A 367 -17.61 20.27 9.73
CA GLY A 367 -18.63 20.13 10.77
C GLY A 367 -18.23 19.38 12.04
N ARG A 368 -17.05 19.66 12.63
CA ARG A 368 -16.98 19.58 14.10
C ARG A 368 -17.65 20.84 14.65
N ARG A 369 -18.95 20.76 14.95
CA ARG A 369 -19.54 21.60 16.00
C ARG A 369 -18.74 21.30 17.27
N ARG A 370 -17.97 22.27 17.73
CA ARG A 370 -17.48 22.29 19.11
C ARG A 370 -18.74 22.23 19.98
N GLY A 371 -18.94 21.12 20.69
CA GLY A 371 -19.92 21.05 21.76
C GLY A 371 -19.62 22.18 22.73
N GLY A 372 -20.55 23.13 22.83
CA GLY A 372 -20.46 24.24 23.76
C GLY A 372 -20.37 23.72 25.18
N SER A 373 -19.45 24.29 25.96
CA SER A 373 -19.61 24.32 27.40
C SER A 373 -20.87 25.11 27.70
N GLY A 374 -21.94 24.40 28.01
CA GLY A 374 -23.11 24.97 28.67
C GLY A 374 -22.69 25.45 30.05
N ALA A 375 -22.25 26.71 30.13
CA ALA A 375 -22.20 27.45 31.37
C ALA A 375 -23.48 28.28 31.41
N ASP A 376 -24.49 27.77 32.09
CA ASP A 376 -25.54 28.60 32.65
C ASP A 376 -26.10 27.92 33.91
N ALA A 377 -25.52 28.28 35.05
CA ALA A 377 -26.14 28.14 36.36
C ALA A 377 -25.84 29.43 37.13
N ARG A 378 -26.87 30.27 37.25
CA ARG A 378 -26.83 31.54 37.96
C ARG A 378 -26.81 31.29 39.47
N GLY A 379 -25.93 32.02 40.17
CA GLY A 379 -26.34 32.81 41.34
C GLY A 379 -25.88 32.35 42.73
N ARG A 380 -25.00 33.20 43.32
CA ARG A 380 -24.84 33.51 44.77
C ARG A 380 -24.24 32.38 45.62
N ALA A 381 -23.35 32.58 46.59
CA ALA A 381 -22.76 33.75 47.24
C ALA A 381 -21.38 33.35 47.80
N ALA A 382 -20.54 34.34 48.05
CA ALA A 382 -19.25 34.22 48.73
C ALA A 382 -19.39 33.76 50.19
N VAL A 383 -18.50 32.87 50.64
CA VAL A 383 -17.98 32.85 52.02
C VAL A 383 -16.52 32.41 51.98
N ASP A 384 -15.66 33.34 52.38
CA ASP A 384 -14.27 33.19 52.82
C ASP A 384 -14.25 32.38 54.13
N HIS A 385 -13.33 31.41 54.29
CA HIS A 385 -12.56 31.29 55.52
C HIS A 385 -11.40 30.29 55.37
N ARG A 386 -10.22 30.83 55.69
CA ARG A 386 -8.92 30.22 56.00
C ARG A 386 -9.02 28.96 56.87
N HIS A 387 -8.21 27.95 56.56
CA HIS A 387 -7.10 27.51 57.42
C HIS A 387 -6.04 26.77 56.63
#